data_AF-A0AA39NVB7-F1
#
_entry.id   AF-A0AA39NVB7-F1
#
_cell.length_a   1.000
_cell.length_b   1.000
_cell.length_c   1.000
_cell.angle_alpha   90.00
_cell.angle_beta   90.00
_cell.angle_gamma   90.00
#
_symmetry.space_group_name_H-M   'P 1'
#
loop_
_entity.id
_entity.type
_entity.pdbx_description
1 polymer ?
#
loop_
_entity_poly.entity_id
_entity_poly.type
_entity_poly.pdbx_seq_one_letter_code
_entity_poly.pdbx_strand_id
1 'polypeptide(L)' 'MAFDQELTVEERNLLSVAYKNVIGARRASWRIVSSIEQKEESKGNEAQVSMIKGYREKIESELAKICEDILDVLDKQAF' A
#
# COMPACT_ATOMS: atom_id res chain seq x y z
N MET A 1 -1.73 -14.25 28.87
CA MET A 1 -2.96 -14.65 28.18
C MET A 1 -2.99 -13.91 26.87
N ALA A 2 -2.51 -14.53 25.79
CA ALA A 2 -2.79 -14.04 24.46
C ALA A 2 -4.27 -14.33 24.20
N PHE A 3 -5.03 -13.31 23.84
CA PHE A 3 -6.41 -13.46 23.39
C PHE A 3 -6.34 -13.89 21.91
N ASP A 4 -6.06 -15.17 21.67
CA ASP A 4 -6.12 -15.78 20.33
C ASP A 4 -7.59 -16.07 20.00
N GLN A 5 -8.38 -15.00 19.88
CA GLN A 5 -9.77 -15.10 19.48
C GLN A 5 -9.84 -15.02 17.96
N GLU A 6 -9.98 -16.19 17.34
CA GLU A 6 -10.14 -16.32 15.89
C GLU A 6 -11.25 -15.39 15.39
N LEU A 7 -10.92 -14.53 14.40
CA LEU A 7 -11.87 -13.57 13.85
C LEU A 7 -13.12 -14.27 13.30
N THR A 8 -14.28 -13.75 13.67
CA THR A 8 -15.56 -14.16 13.09
C THR A 8 -15.61 -13.88 11.58
N VAL A 9 -16.59 -14.46 10.89
CA VAL A 9 -16.77 -14.23 9.45
C VAL A 9 -17.05 -12.75 9.17
N GLU A 10 -17.84 -12.10 10.01
CA GLU A 10 -18.15 -10.67 9.95
C GLU A 10 -16.90 -9.80 10.13
N GLU A 11 -16.05 -10.10 11.13
CA GLU A 11 -14.82 -9.36 11.39
C GLU A 11 -13.80 -9.53 10.26
N ARG A 12 -13.64 -10.74 9.71
CA ARG A 12 -12.79 -10.99 8.52
C ARG A 12 -13.28 -10.19 7.32
N ASN A 13 -14.59 -10.11 7.11
CA ASN A 13 -15.17 -9.34 6.01
C ASN A 13 -14.91 -7.83 6.19
N LEU A 14 -15.13 -7.30 7.39
CA LEU A 14 -14.85 -5.89 7.70
C LEU A 14 -13.37 -5.56 7.51
N LEU A 15 -12.48 -6.41 8.01
CA LEU A 15 -11.04 -6.28 7.83
C LEU A 15 -10.67 -6.28 6.34
N SER A 16 -11.23 -7.21 5.56
CA SER A 16 -10.99 -7.30 4.12
C SER A 16 -11.43 -6.04 3.39
N VAL A 17 -12.61 -5.51 3.70
CA VAL A 17 -13.16 -4.30 3.08
C VAL A 17 -12.30 -3.07 3.42
N ALA A 18 -11.97 -2.88 4.70
CA ALA A 18 -11.14 -1.77 5.14
C ALA A 18 -9.76 -1.81 4.47
N TYR A 19 -9.11 -2.97 4.50
CA TYR A 19 -7.79 -3.16 3.90
C TYR A 19 -7.80 -2.92 2.38
N LYS A 20 -8.75 -3.52 1.65
CA LYS A 20 -8.92 -3.35 0.20
C LYS A 20 -9.09 -1.89 -0.20
N ASN A 21 -9.82 -1.10 0.60
CA ASN A 21 -10.01 0.32 0.35
C ASN A 21 -8.71 1.11 0.51
N VAL A 22 -7.97 0.87 1.59
CA VAL A 22 -6.69 1.57 1.87
C VAL A 22 -5.66 1.24 0.80
N ILE A 23 -5.43 -0.04 0.52
CA ILE A 23 -4.44 -0.46 -0.50
C ILE A 23 -4.89 -0.03 -1.90
N GLY A 24 -6.20 -0.03 -2.19
CA GLY A 24 -6.77 0.43 -3.45
C GLY A 24 -6.46 1.90 -3.72
N ALA A 25 -6.68 2.77 -2.73
CA ALA A 25 -6.37 4.19 -2.82
C ALA A 25 -4.86 4.43 -3.04
N ARG A 26 -4.00 3.71 -2.31
CA ARG A 26 -2.54 3.85 -2.49
C ARG A 26 -2.03 3.32 -3.82
N ARG A 27 -2.56 2.20 -4.32
CA ARG A 27 -2.25 1.70 -5.69
C ARG A 27 -2.72 2.65 -6.78
N ALA A 28 -3.83 3.36 -6.59
CA ALA A 28 -4.27 4.40 -7.52
C ALA A 28 -3.30 5.59 -7.52
N SER A 29 -2.91 6.06 -6.33
CA SER A 29 -1.89 7.12 -6.17
C SER A 29 -0.57 6.74 -6.85
N TRP A 30 -0.08 5.53 -6.62
CA TRP A 30 1.15 5.03 -7.25
C TRP A 30 1.05 5.07 -8.77
N ARG A 31 -0.04 4.55 -9.37
CA ARG A 31 -0.25 4.55 -10.83
C ARG A 31 -0.23 5.96 -11.42
N ILE A 32 -0.86 6.93 -10.75
CA ILE A 32 -0.89 8.33 -11.19
C ILE A 32 0.54 8.91 -11.17
N VAL A 33 1.27 8.72 -10.07
CA VAL A 33 2.64 9.24 -9.92
C VAL A 33 3.58 8.62 -10.95
N SER A 34 3.53 7.31 -11.16
CA SER A 34 4.34 6.62 -12.18
C SER A 34 4.01 7.10 -13.60
N SER A 35 2.74 7.43 -13.89
CA SER A 35 2.38 8.02 -15.18
C SER A 35 2.92 9.44 -15.36
N ILE A 36 2.93 10.25 -14.30
CA ILE A 36 3.51 11.59 -14.31
C ILE A 36 5.04 11.50 -14.51
N GLU A 37 5.70 10.57 -13.83
CA GLU A 37 7.14 10.31 -13.99
C GLU A 37 7.51 10.01 -15.44
N GLN A 38 6.84 9.04 -16.08
CA GLN A 38 7.08 8.70 -17.48
C GLN A 38 6.86 9.88 -18.42
N LYS A 39 5.85 10.71 -18.14
CA LYS A 39 5.55 11.90 -18.94
C LYS A 39 6.65 12.95 -18.80
N GLU A 40 7.17 13.17 -17.60
CA GLU A 40 8.28 14.12 -17.37
C GLU A 40 9.62 13.59 -17.90
N GLU A 41 9.86 12.28 -17.82
CA GLU A 41 11.03 11.61 -18.39
C GLU A 41 11.07 11.80 -19.92
N SER A 42 9.91 11.71 -20.60
CA SER A 42 9.81 11.95 -22.04
C SER A 42 10.13 13.40 -22.45
N LYS A 43 10.09 14.36 -21.52
CA LYS A 43 10.43 15.77 -21.75
C LYS A 43 11.90 16.10 -21.45
N GLY A 44 12.66 15.17 -20.87
CA GLY A 44 14.05 15.40 -20.45
C GLY A 44 14.20 16.23 -19.17
N ASN A 45 13.15 16.32 -18.34
CA ASN A 45 13.16 17.13 -17.11
C ASN A 45 13.79 16.36 -15.92
N GLU A 46 15.10 16.09 -15.98
CA GLU A 46 15.80 15.18 -15.04
C GLU A 46 15.63 15.56 -13.56
N ALA A 47 15.65 16.85 -13.22
CA ALA A 47 15.47 17.31 -11.84
C ALA A 47 14.07 16.97 -11.30
N GLN A 48 13.03 17.18 -12.11
CA GLN A 48 11.64 16.86 -11.76
C GLN A 48 11.45 15.35 -11.67
N VAL A 49 12.02 14.59 -12.62
CA VAL A 49 11.98 13.12 -12.61
C VAL A 49 12.59 12.57 -11.32
N SER A 50 13.74 13.10 -10.88
CA SER A 50 14.36 12.68 -9.62
C SER A 50 13.46 12.92 -8.40
N MET A 51 12.81 14.09 -8.31
CA MET A 51 11.86 14.38 -7.23
C MET A 51 10.62 13.48 -7.27
N ILE A 52 10.06 13.25 -8.46
CA ILE A 52 8.88 12.39 -8.66
C ILE A 52 9.21 10.94 -8.29
N LYS A 53 10.38 10.46 -8.69
CA LYS A 53 10.86 9.11 -8.36
C LYS A 53 10.99 8.92 -6.86
N GLY A 54 11.58 9.88 -6.13
CA GLY A 54 11.65 9.82 -4.67
C GLY A 54 10.26 9.76 -4.01
N TYR A 55 9.28 10.49 -4.56
CA TYR A 55 7.90 10.38 -4.08
C TYR A 55 7.25 9.04 -4.42
N ARG A 56 7.51 8.47 -5.61
CA ARG A 56 7.05 7.13 -5.99
C ARG A 56 7.59 6.05 -5.04
N GLU A 57 8.88 6.09 -4.73
CA GLU A 57 9.55 5.15 -3.80
C GLU A 57 8.95 5.25 -2.38
N LYS A 58 8.57 6.46 -1.94
CA LYS A 58 7.84 6.64 -0.68
C LYS A 58 6.48 5.94 -0.71
N ILE A 59 5.73 6.06 -1.80
CA ILE A 59 4.43 5.37 -1.95
C ILE A 59 4.63 3.85 -1.97
N GLU A 60 5.67 3.35 -2.65
CA GLU A 60 6.01 1.93 -2.66
C GLU A 60 6.34 1.41 -1.25
N SER A 61 7.08 2.19 -0.47
CA SER A 61 7.38 1.86 0.93
C SER A 61 6.12 1.85 1.80
N GLU A 62 5.18 2.78 1.60
CA GLU A 62 3.88 2.76 2.28
C GLU A 62 3.04 1.55 1.89
N LEU A 63 3.03 1.17 0.61
CA LEU A 63 2.34 -0.03 0.12
C LEU A 63 2.93 -1.30 0.74
N ALA A 64 4.26 -1.41 0.80
CA ALA A 64 4.94 -2.54 1.43
C ALA A 64 4.56 -2.67 2.91
N LYS A 65 4.61 -1.56 3.66
CA LYS A 65 4.21 -1.53 5.07
C LYS A 65 2.76 -1.94 5.29
N ILE A 66 1.84 -1.43 4.47
CA ILE A 66 0.42 -1.81 4.55
C ILE A 66 0.28 -3.33 4.32
N CYS A 67 1.01 -3.90 3.36
CA CYS A 67 1.05 -5.35 3.12
C CYS A 67 1.66 -6.13 4.29
N GLU A 68 2.73 -5.64 4.89
CA GLU A 68 3.34 -6.25 6.08
C GLU A 68 2.37 -6.21 7.26
N ASP A 69 1.71 -5.07 7.52
CA ASP A 69 0.76 -4.90 8.62
C ASP A 69 -0.40 -5.90 8.55
N ILE A 70 -0.95 -6.18 7.36
CA ILE A 70 -2.03 -7.17 7.22
C ILE A 70 -1.52 -8.60 7.38
N LEU A 71 -0.32 -8.91 6.90
CA LEU A 71 0.28 -10.23 7.07
C LEU A 71 0.54 -10.49 8.55
N ASP A 72 1.07 -9.50 9.26
CA ASP A 72 1.25 -9.53 10.72
C ASP A 72 -0.06 -9.79 11.47
N VAL A 73 -1.16 -9.13 11.05
CA VAL A 73 -2.48 -9.35 11.65
C VAL A 73 -2.98 -10.76 11.36
N LEU A 74 -2.75 -11.30 10.16
CA LEU A 74 -3.16 -12.66 9.80
C LEU A 74 -2.32 -13.72 10.54
N ASP A 75 -1.02 -13.52 10.65
CA ASP A 75 -0.09 -14.45 11.32
C ASP A 75 -0.36 -14.51 12.83
N LYS A 76 -0.67 -13.37 13.47
CA LYS A 76 -1.08 -13.30 14.89
C LYS A 76 -2.46 -13.88 15.17
N GLN A 77 -3.19 -14.33 14.16
CA GLN A 77 -4.50 -14.99 14.31
C GLN A 77 -4.46 -16.46 13.88
N ALA A 78 -3.41 -16.87 13.16
CA ALA A 78 -3.24 -18.23 12.66
C ALA A 78 -2.56 -19.18 13.66
N PHE A 79 -2.15 -18.69 14.84
CA PHE A 79 -1.53 -19.45 15.93
C PHE A 79 -2.19 -19.15 17.26
#